data_AF-A0A8I1U229-F1
#
_entry.id   AF-A0A8I1U229-F1
#
_cell.length_a   1.000
_cell.length_b   1.000
_cell.length_c   1.000
_cell.angle_alpha   90.00
_cell.angle_beta   90.00
_cell.angle_gamma   90.00
#
_symmetry.space_group_name_H-M   'P 1'
#
loop_
_entity.id
_entity.type
_entity.pdbx_description
1 polymer ?
#
loop_
_entity_poly.entity_id
_entity_poly.type
_entity_poly.pdbx_seq_one_letter_code
_entity_poly.pdbx_strand_id
1 'polypeptide(L)' 'MRLWKKFLKFYHSSAENRIQIHVFLGFVIIPVIGMICLYLWVTHYWI' A
#
# COMPACT_ATOMS: atom_id res chain seq x y z
N MET A 1 0.32 14.43 -14.00
CA MET A 1 -0.53 15.48 -13.39
C MET A 1 -2.04 15.21 -13.50
N ARG A 2 -2.59 14.83 -14.67
CA ARG A 2 -4.05 14.64 -14.88
C ARG A 2 -4.64 13.44 -14.10
N LEU A 3 -3.90 12.34 -14.02
CA LEU A 3 -4.30 11.12 -13.29
C LEU A 3 -4.36 11.33 -11.78
N TRP A 4 -3.35 12.00 -11.22
CA TRP A 4 -3.31 12.36 -9.80
C TRP A 4 -4.49 13.22 -9.36
N LYS A 5 -4.86 14.25 -10.13
CA LYS A 5 -6.04 15.09 -9.83
C LYS A 5 -7.33 14.28 -9.87
N LYS A 6 -7.45 13.33 -10.79
CA LYS A 6 -8.63 12.46 -10.93
C LYS A 6 -8.74 11.48 -9.76
N PHE A 7 -7.62 10.89 -9.35
CA PHE A 7 -7.53 10.01 -8.18
C PHE A 7 -7.86 10.74 -6.88
N LEU A 8 -7.31 11.95 -6.68
CA LEU A 8 -7.59 12.76 -5.50
C LEU A 8 -9.08 13.11 -5.42
N LYS A 9 -9.70 13.46 -6.55
CA LYS A 9 -11.14 13.74 -6.61
C LYS A 9 -11.98 12.50 -6.28
N PHE A 10 -11.56 11.32 -6.75
CA PHE A 10 -12.22 10.05 -6.45
C PHE A 10 -12.04 9.62 -4.99
N TYR A 11 -10.86 9.86 -4.41
CA TYR A 11 -10.55 9.61 -3.01
C TYR A 11 -11.37 10.53 -2.08
N HIS A 12 -11.53 11.80 -2.44
CA HIS A 12 -12.30 12.75 -1.62
C HIS A 12 -13.82 12.65 -1.82
N SER A 13 -14.30 11.92 -2.84
CA SER A 13 -15.70 11.91 -3.25
C SER A 13 -16.65 11.21 -2.27
N SER A 14 -16.16 10.25 -1.49
CA SER A 14 -16.97 9.49 -0.53
C SER A 14 -16.10 8.95 0.60
N ALA A 15 -16.68 8.80 1.79
CA ALA A 15 -16.03 8.12 2.92
C ALA A 15 -15.71 6.66 2.60
N GLU A 16 -16.57 5.99 1.82
CA GLU A 16 -16.41 4.60 1.39
C GLU A 16 -15.16 4.42 0.52
N ASN A 17 -14.96 5.30 -0.47
CA ASN A 17 -13.78 5.28 -1.34
C ASN A 17 -12.47 5.43 -0.56
N ARG A 18 -12.47 6.20 0.52
CA ARG A 18 -11.27 6.36 1.38
C ARG A 18 -10.97 5.09 2.14
N ILE A 19 -11.99 4.46 2.72
CA ILE A 19 -11.85 3.21 3.46
C ILE A 19 -11.38 2.11 2.51
N GLN A 20 -11.99 1.99 1.33
CA GLN A 20 -11.59 1.00 0.33
C GLN A 20 -10.14 1.19 -0.13
N ILE A 21 -9.72 2.43 -0.40
CA ILE A 21 -8.32 2.71 -0.77
C ILE A 21 -7.38 2.40 0.40
N HIS A 22 -7.75 2.74 1.64
CA HIS A 22 -6.92 2.45 2.81
C HIS A 22 -6.80 0.94 3.06
N VAL A 23 -7.89 0.19 2.94
CA VAL A 23 -7.92 -1.28 3.07
C VAL A 23 -7.11 -1.93 1.97
N PHE A 24 -7.26 -1.48 0.72
CA PHE A 24 -6.46 -1.96 -0.40
C PHE A 24 -4.97 -1.68 -0.18
N LEU A 25 -4.63 -0.47 0.26
CA LEU A 25 -3.25 -0.09 0.55
C LEU A 25 -2.67 -0.91 1.69
N GLY A 26 -3.43 -1.15 2.76
CA GLY A 26 -3.03 -2.04 3.86
C GLY A 26 -2.80 -3.46 3.37
N PHE A 27 -3.72 -4.01 2.57
CA PHE A 27 -3.61 -5.35 2.01
C PHE A 27 -2.40 -5.53 1.10
N VAL A 28 -1.94 -4.49 0.40
CA VAL A 28 -0.76 -4.55 -0.47
C VAL A 28 0.53 -4.22 0.29
N ILE A 29 0.53 -3.16 1.09
CA ILE A 29 1.74 -2.67 1.77
C ILE A 29 2.19 -3.64 2.87
N ILE A 30 1.26 -4.15 3.69
CA ILE A 30 1.60 -5.04 4.82
C ILE A 30 2.35 -6.30 4.34
N PRO A 31 1.87 -7.08 3.35
CA PRO A 31 2.59 -8.26 2.90
C PRO A 31 3.89 -7.90 2.16
N VAL A 32 3.94 -6.80 1.42
CA VAL A 32 5.18 -6.36 0.77
C VAL A 32 6.26 -6.04 1.81
N ILE A 33 5.92 -5.28 2.85
CA ILE A 33 6.84 -4.99 3.96
C ILE A 33 7.23 -6.28 4.67
N GLY A 34 6.28 -7.16 4.95
CA GLY A 34 6.54 -8.45 5.58
C GLY A 34 7.53 -9.31 4.78
N MET A 35 7.34 -9.42 3.47
CA MET A 35 8.26 -10.15 2.59
C MET A 35 9.64 -9.51 2.54
N ILE A 36 9.73 -8.18 2.50
CA ILE A 36 11.02 -7.47 2.52
C ILE A 36 11.75 -7.73 3.84
N CYS A 37 11.07 -7.61 4.98
CA CYS A 37 11.66 -7.88 6.29
C CYS A 37 12.15 -9.32 6.41
N LEU A 38 11.35 -10.29 5.97
CA LEU A 38 11.75 -11.71 5.95
C LEU A 38 12.94 -11.95 5.03
N TYR A 39 12.94 -11.34 3.84
CA TYR A 39 14.06 -11.43 2.91
C TYR A 39 15.34 -10.91 3.56
N LEU A 40 15.31 -9.70 4.13
CA LEU A 40 16.47 -9.11 4.80
C LEU A 40 16.93 -9.95 6.00
N TRP A 41 15.98 -10.47 6.78
CA TRP A 41 16.27 -11.36 7.90
C TRP A 41 17.01 -12.61 7.42
N VAL A 42 16.44 -13.33 6.46
CA VAL A 42 17.05 -14.54 5.91
C VAL A 42 18.42 -14.23 5.29
N THR A 43 18.53 -13.15 4.51
CA THR A 43 19.81 -12.72 3.94
C THR A 43 20.87 -12.43 5.02
N HIS A 44 20.49 -11.82 6.15
CA HIS A 44 21.45 -11.49 7.21
C HIS A 44 21.99 -12.72 7.96
N TYR A 45 21.21 -13.80 8.06
CA TYR A 45 21.64 -15.04 8.72
C TYR A 45 22.30 -16.04 7.76
N TRP A 46 22.12 -15.86 6.45
CA TRP A 46 22.61 -16.81 5.45
C TRP A 46 23.87 -16.33 4.72
N ILE A 47 24.18 -15.03 4.78
CA ILE A 47 25.51 -14.45 4.50
C ILE A 47 26.38 -14.58 5.75
#